data_AF-A0A2S6PM37-F1
#
_entry.id   AF-A0A2S6PM37-F1
#
_cell.length_a   1.000
_cell.length_b   1.000
_cell.length_c   1.000
_cell.angle_alpha   90.00
_cell.angle_beta   90.00
_cell.angle_gamma   90.00
#
_symmetry.space_group_name_H-M   'P 1'
#
loop_
_entity.id
_entity.type
_entity.pdbx_description
1 polymer ?
#
loop_
_entity_poly.entity_id
_entity_poly.type
_entity_poly.pdbx_seq_one_letter_code
_entity_poly.pdbx_strand_id
1 'polypeptide(L)'
;MESITSSAASLGEALMACLKAMTPDPAAFPQQAKTSTYEIAGLVQTERLAVRGRNGRDRFIIGTQSGADWRPIEEEWDENLTADDLEWLFLEFVVLGEIEGQEIESWGFPGDDYTVTIGAA
;
A
#
# COMPACT_ATOMS: atom_id res chain seq x y z
N MET A 1 -15.03 -1.35 15.12
CA MET A 1 -14.01 -1.99 14.28
C MET A 1 -13.00 -0.91 14.00
N GLU A 2 -11.81 -1.00 14.60
CA GLU A 2 -10.84 0.10 14.56
C GLU A 2 -10.15 0.11 13.20
N SER A 3 -10.25 1.24 12.50
CA SER A 3 -9.52 1.50 11.27
C SER A 3 -8.37 2.45 11.59
N ILE A 4 -7.20 2.19 11.05
CA ILE A 4 -6.02 3.06 11.21
C ILE A 4 -5.88 3.87 9.93
N THR A 5 -5.83 5.20 10.06
CA THR A 5 -5.71 6.12 8.93
C THR A 5 -4.50 7.02 9.11
N SER A 6 -3.73 7.20 8.04
CA SER A 6 -2.62 8.14 7.97
C SER A 6 -2.60 8.85 6.63
N SER A 7 -2.11 10.09 6.62
CA SER A 7 -1.90 10.88 5.40
C SER A 7 -0.46 11.39 5.35
N ALA A 8 0.15 11.33 4.18
CA ALA A 8 1.55 11.73 3.98
C ALA A 8 1.82 12.16 2.53
N ALA A 9 3.07 12.60 2.26
CA ALA A 9 3.45 13.06 0.94
C ALA A 9 3.61 11.88 -0.04
N SER A 10 4.12 10.73 0.41
CA SER A 10 4.14 9.49 -0.39
C SER A 10 3.20 8.42 0.15
N LEU A 11 2.89 7.43 -0.70
CA LEU A 11 2.14 6.26 -0.26
C LEU A 11 2.96 5.49 0.78
N GLY A 12 4.25 5.32 0.52
CA GLY A 12 5.19 4.68 1.44
C GLY A 12 5.16 5.25 2.85
N GLU A 13 5.18 6.57 2.99
CA GLU A 13 5.13 7.24 4.30
C GLU A 13 3.80 7.01 5.02
N ALA A 14 2.67 7.17 4.31
CA ALA A 14 1.35 6.97 4.88
C ALA A 14 1.15 5.50 5.31
N LEU A 15 1.59 4.56 4.47
CA LEU A 15 1.51 3.13 4.73
C LEU A 15 2.41 2.73 5.92
N MET A 16 3.66 3.19 5.94
CA MET A 16 4.60 2.94 7.04
C MET A 16 4.03 3.40 8.38
N ALA A 17 3.43 4.59 8.42
CA ALA A 17 2.79 5.13 9.62
C ALA A 17 1.62 4.26 10.08
N CYS A 18 0.76 3.81 9.16
CA CYS A 18 -0.34 2.91 9.49
C CYS A 18 0.15 1.56 10.03
N LEU A 19 1.10 0.91 9.33
CA LEU A 19 1.63 -0.40 9.73
C LEU A 19 2.33 -0.34 11.11
N LYS A 20 3.13 0.71 11.37
CA LYS A 20 3.74 0.92 12.70
C LYS A 20 2.72 1.16 13.79
N ALA A 21 1.57 1.75 13.49
CA ALA A 21 0.49 1.95 14.46
C ALA A 21 -0.32 0.66 14.74
N MET A 22 -0.21 -0.37 13.90
CA MET A 22 -0.89 -1.67 14.09
C MET A 22 -0.21 -2.57 15.12
N THR A 23 1.06 -2.32 15.42
CA THR A 23 1.87 -3.15 16.33
C THR A 23 2.40 -2.32 17.49
N PRO A 24 2.37 -2.84 18.74
CA PRO A 24 3.04 -2.19 19.86
C PRO A 24 4.57 -2.30 19.77
N ASP A 25 5.07 -3.27 19.00
CA ASP A 25 6.50 -3.48 18.76
C ASP A 25 6.87 -2.99 17.36
N PRO A 26 7.53 -1.82 17.23
CA PRO A 26 7.86 -1.24 15.94
C PRO A 26 8.91 -2.05 15.15
N ALA A 27 9.66 -2.94 15.81
CA ALA A 27 10.63 -3.83 15.18
C ALA A 27 9.98 -5.09 14.57
N ALA A 28 8.74 -5.39 14.96
CA ALA A 28 8.02 -6.55 14.46
C ALA A 28 7.04 -6.17 13.35
N PHE A 29 7.04 -6.91 12.24
CA PHE A 29 6.05 -6.71 11.18
C PHE A 29 4.62 -7.05 11.70
N PRO A 30 3.62 -6.16 11.53
CA PRO A 30 2.26 -6.39 12.02
C PRO A 30 1.56 -7.51 11.23
N GLN A 31 1.45 -8.71 11.81
CA GLN A 31 0.84 -9.86 11.11
C GLN A 31 -0.60 -9.62 10.65
N GLN A 32 -1.35 -8.75 11.33
CA GLN A 32 -2.71 -8.33 10.93
C GLN A 32 -2.74 -7.61 9.57
N ALA A 33 -1.64 -6.99 9.13
CA ALA A 33 -1.53 -6.36 7.81
C ALA A 33 -1.91 -7.33 6.68
N LYS A 34 -1.48 -8.59 6.80
CA LYS A 34 -1.67 -9.65 5.81
C LYS A 34 -3.12 -10.07 5.58
N THR A 35 -4.02 -9.67 6.47
CA THR A 35 -5.46 -9.98 6.38
C THR A 35 -6.33 -8.73 6.40
N SER A 36 -5.73 -7.54 6.30
CA SER A 36 -6.45 -6.27 6.34
C SER A 36 -6.91 -5.80 4.96
N THR A 37 -7.87 -4.90 4.95
CA THR A 37 -8.28 -4.15 3.75
C THR A 37 -7.60 -2.78 3.78
N TYR A 38 -6.98 -2.41 2.66
CA TYR A 38 -6.29 -1.16 2.43
C TYR A 38 -7.11 -0.30 1.50
N GLU A 39 -7.45 0.90 1.96
CA GLU A 39 -8.03 1.94 1.14
C GLU A 39 -6.99 3.05 0.97
N ILE A 40 -6.62 3.30 -0.28
CA ILE A 40 -5.59 4.25 -0.66
C ILE A 40 -6.25 5.33 -1.52
N ALA A 41 -6.23 6.57 -1.06
CA ALA A 41 -6.69 7.72 -1.82
C ALA A 41 -5.48 8.59 -2.19
N GLY A 42 -5.28 8.83 -3.48
CA GLY A 42 -4.14 9.61 -3.95
C GLY A 42 -4.02 9.66 -5.47
N LEU A 43 -2.87 10.11 -5.96
CA LEU A 43 -2.56 10.08 -7.39
C LEU A 43 -2.11 8.68 -7.78
N VAL A 44 -2.63 8.13 -8.87
CA VAL A 44 -2.19 6.83 -9.40
C VAL A 44 -1.73 7.03 -10.83
N GLN A 45 -0.53 6.56 -11.12
CA GLN A 45 0.01 6.52 -12.46
C GLN A 45 -0.18 5.11 -13.02
N THR A 46 -0.75 5.06 -14.22
CA THR A 46 -0.84 3.86 -15.08
C THR A 46 -0.58 4.32 -16.51
N GLU A 47 0.04 3.49 -17.36
CA GLU A 47 0.30 3.87 -18.78
C GLU A 47 -0.98 4.27 -19.54
N ARG A 48 -2.12 3.70 -19.16
CA ARG A 48 -3.45 4.14 -19.59
C ARG A 48 -3.99 5.30 -18.75
N LEU A 49 -3.34 6.46 -18.81
CA LEU A 49 -3.86 7.73 -18.27
C LEU A 49 -5.09 8.24 -19.06
N ALA A 50 -6.17 7.45 -19.08
CA ALA A 50 -7.42 7.84 -19.74
C ALA A 50 -8.70 7.45 -19.00
N VAL A 51 -8.73 6.47 -18.09
CA VAL A 51 -10.02 6.06 -17.49
C VAL A 51 -9.87 5.57 -16.05
N ARG A 52 -9.60 6.49 -15.12
CA ARG A 52 -10.02 6.41 -13.70
C ARG A 52 -9.52 7.63 -12.94
N GLY A 53 -10.45 8.47 -12.47
CA GLY A 53 -10.16 9.69 -11.72
C GLY A 53 -10.02 10.98 -12.53
N ARG A 54 -10.69 12.04 -12.09
CA ARG A 54 -10.54 13.39 -12.65
C ARG A 54 -9.16 13.92 -12.20
N ASN A 55 -8.24 14.16 -13.14
CA ASN A 55 -6.85 14.59 -12.91
C ASN A 55 -5.86 13.50 -12.42
N GLY A 56 -6.14 12.21 -12.63
CA GLY A 56 -5.23 11.12 -12.24
C GLY A 56 -5.25 10.75 -10.76
N ARG A 57 -6.16 11.35 -9.97
CA ARG A 57 -6.41 10.96 -8.57
C ARG A 57 -7.56 9.97 -8.51
N ASP A 58 -7.35 8.83 -7.88
CA ASP A 58 -8.39 7.82 -7.68
C ASP A 58 -8.32 7.21 -6.27
N ARG A 59 -9.41 6.58 -5.85
CA ARG A 59 -9.48 5.79 -4.63
C ARG A 59 -9.31 4.32 -5.00
N PHE A 60 -8.26 3.71 -4.47
CA PHE A 60 -7.91 2.32 -4.67
C PHE A 60 -8.22 1.52 -3.40
N ILE A 61 -8.89 0.38 -3.53
CA ILE A 61 -9.22 -0.49 -2.40
C ILE A 61 -8.66 -1.88 -2.69
N ILE A 62 -7.87 -2.40 -1.77
CA ILE A 62 -7.21 -3.71 -1.84
C ILE A 62 -7.63 -4.51 -0.61
N GLY A 63 -8.19 -5.70 -0.82
CA GLY A 63 -8.34 -6.68 0.24
C GLY A 63 -7.21 -7.70 0.14
N THR A 64 -6.44 -7.91 1.20
CA THR A 64 -5.31 -8.88 1.20
C THR A 64 -5.75 -10.35 1.37
N GLN A 65 -7.06 -10.63 1.31
CA GLN A 65 -7.63 -11.90 1.75
C GLN A 65 -7.35 -13.11 0.83
N SER A 66 -6.61 -13.00 -0.29
CA SER A 66 -6.48 -14.12 -1.25
C SER A 66 -5.13 -14.42 -1.91
N GLY A 67 -4.13 -13.53 -1.96
CA GLY A 67 -2.94 -13.82 -2.77
C GLY A 67 -1.71 -12.92 -2.63
N ALA A 68 -1.76 -11.81 -1.88
CA ALA A 68 -0.63 -10.91 -1.70
C ALA A 68 0.59 -11.58 -1.03
N ASP A 69 1.79 -11.38 -1.59
CA ASP A 69 3.05 -11.87 -1.02
C ASP A 69 3.69 -10.82 -0.10
N TRP A 70 3.46 -10.97 1.20
CA TRP A 70 4.03 -10.06 2.20
C TRP A 70 5.46 -10.43 2.63
N ARG A 71 6.01 -11.56 2.18
CA ARG A 71 7.33 -12.03 2.63
C ARG A 71 8.44 -11.02 2.37
N PRO A 72 8.53 -10.37 1.18
CA PRO A 72 9.59 -9.38 0.94
C PRO A 72 9.54 -8.18 1.89
N ILE A 73 8.34 -7.74 2.28
CA ILE A 73 8.18 -6.63 3.23
C ILE A 73 8.57 -7.07 4.64
N GLU A 74 8.19 -8.28 5.04
CA GLU A 74 8.50 -8.83 6.36
C GLU A 74 10.00 -9.08 6.56
N GLU A 75 10.70 -9.53 5.52
CA GLU A 75 12.15 -9.77 5.54
C GLU A 75 12.95 -8.47 5.70
N GLU A 76 12.50 -7.37 5.11
CA GLU A 76 13.20 -6.07 5.13
C GLU A 76 12.78 -5.14 6.30
N TRP A 77 11.68 -5.47 6.99
CA TRP A 77 10.99 -4.57 7.94
C TRP A 77 11.89 -3.91 8.98
N ASP A 78 12.89 -4.63 9.48
CA ASP A 78 13.70 -4.22 10.63
C ASP A 78 15.10 -3.70 10.26
N GLU A 79 15.61 -4.01 9.06
CA GLU A 79 17.03 -3.76 8.76
C GLU A 79 17.32 -2.37 8.19
N ASN A 80 16.48 -1.78 7.33
CA ASN A 80 16.61 -0.39 6.83
C ASN A 80 15.42 0.06 5.96
N LEU A 81 14.26 -0.60 6.03
CA LEU A 81 13.17 -0.36 5.09
C LEU A 81 12.74 1.11 5.09
N THR A 82 13.00 1.80 3.98
CA THR A 82 12.57 3.19 3.79
C THR A 82 11.11 3.25 3.37
N ALA A 83 10.50 4.43 3.43
CA ALA A 83 9.16 4.64 2.89
C ALA A 83 9.11 4.30 1.39
N ASP A 84 10.14 4.69 0.64
CA ASP A 84 10.22 4.46 -0.81
C ASP A 84 10.35 2.96 -1.13
N ASP A 85 11.18 2.23 -0.38
CA ASP A 85 11.31 0.77 -0.53
C ASP A 85 10.00 0.07 -0.18
N LEU A 86 9.33 0.49 0.90
CA LEU A 86 8.03 -0.06 1.29
C LEU A 86 6.98 0.19 0.21
N GLU A 87 6.94 1.40 -0.37
CA GLU A 87 6.01 1.72 -1.46
C GLU A 87 6.21 0.79 -2.65
N TRP A 88 7.47 0.59 -3.05
CA TRP A 88 7.82 -0.29 -4.16
C TRP A 88 7.45 -1.76 -3.87
N LEU A 89 7.82 -2.30 -2.71
CA LEU A 89 7.50 -3.68 -2.33
C LEU A 89 5.99 -3.90 -2.22
N PHE A 90 5.27 -2.93 -1.66
CA PHE A 90 3.82 -3.00 -1.55
C PHE A 90 3.14 -2.98 -2.93
N LEU A 91 3.60 -2.13 -3.85
CA LEU A 91 3.09 -2.12 -5.21
C LEU A 91 3.36 -3.45 -5.92
N GLU A 92 4.59 -3.92 -5.92
CA GLU A 92 5.01 -5.12 -6.67
C GLU A 92 4.35 -6.40 -6.12
N PHE A 93 4.40 -6.60 -4.80
CA PHE A 93 4.05 -7.90 -4.22
C PHE A 93 2.66 -7.97 -3.58
N VAL A 94 2.05 -6.82 -3.28
CA VAL A 94 0.71 -6.75 -2.67
C VAL A 94 -0.33 -6.25 -3.67
N VAL A 95 -0.09 -5.11 -4.31
CA VAL A 95 -1.04 -4.52 -5.27
C VAL A 95 -1.09 -5.33 -6.56
N LEU A 96 0.05 -5.47 -7.26
CA LEU A 96 0.11 -6.16 -8.55
C LEU A 96 -0.09 -7.66 -8.39
N GLY A 97 0.36 -8.25 -7.27
CA GLY A 97 0.11 -9.65 -6.93
C GLY A 97 -1.38 -10.01 -6.81
N GLU A 98 -2.22 -9.09 -6.31
CA GLU A 98 -3.68 -9.29 -6.22
C GLU A 98 -4.41 -9.00 -7.55
N ILE A 99 -3.83 -8.16 -8.42
CA ILE A 99 -4.38 -7.86 -9.75
C ILE A 99 -3.78 -8.85 -10.77
N GLU A 100 -4.12 -10.14 -10.66
CA GLU A 100 -3.68 -11.16 -11.63
C GLU A 100 -4.07 -10.74 -13.07
N GLY A 101 -3.07 -10.61 -13.94
CA GLY A 101 -3.28 -10.72 -15.39
C GLY A 101 -3.61 -9.44 -16.16
N GLN A 102 -3.37 -8.24 -15.60
CA GLN A 102 -3.25 -7.05 -16.45
C GLN A 102 -1.79 -6.93 -16.88
N GLU A 103 -1.57 -6.80 -18.20
CA GLU A 103 -0.24 -6.59 -18.79
C GLU A 103 0.54 -5.57 -17.95
N ILE A 104 1.85 -5.77 -17.81
CA ILE A 104 2.78 -5.02 -16.97
C ILE A 104 2.82 -3.55 -17.46
N GLU A 105 1.77 -2.81 -17.15
CA GLU A 105 1.70 -1.37 -17.30
C GLU A 105 2.61 -0.77 -16.22
N SER A 106 3.30 0.32 -16.52
CA SER A 106 4.03 1.07 -15.50
C SER A 106 3.04 1.65 -14.48
N TRP A 107 2.86 0.98 -13.34
CA TRP A 107 2.08 1.46 -12.19
C TRP A 107 2.98 2.29 -11.25
N GLY A 108 2.41 3.28 -10.57
CA GLY A 108 3.12 4.04 -9.56
C GLY A 108 2.25 5.04 -8.81
N PHE A 109 2.82 5.63 -7.77
CA PHE A 109 2.17 6.63 -6.92
C PHE A 109 2.99 7.94 -6.90
N PRO A 110 3.11 8.68 -8.01
CA PRO A 110 4.02 9.83 -8.13
C PRO A 110 3.55 11.16 -7.48
N GLY A 111 2.41 11.16 -6.80
CA GLY A 111 1.84 12.32 -6.11
C GLY A 111 2.53 12.69 -4.79
N ASP A 112 2.01 13.75 -4.17
CA ASP A 112 2.50 14.36 -2.92
C ASP A 112 1.44 14.41 -1.81
N ASP A 113 0.33 13.68 -1.98
CA ASP A 113 -0.81 13.69 -1.05
C ASP A 113 -1.60 12.37 -1.12
N TYR A 114 -1.25 11.46 -0.20
CA TYR A 114 -1.85 10.16 -0.03
C TYR A 114 -2.53 10.03 1.31
N THR A 115 -3.65 9.32 1.33
CA THR A 115 -4.31 8.86 2.55
C THR A 115 -4.49 7.36 2.48
N VAL A 116 -3.97 6.63 3.47
CA VAL A 116 -4.12 5.19 3.63
C VAL A 116 -5.01 4.92 4.82
N THR A 117 -6.03 4.09 4.63
CA THR A 117 -6.86 3.55 5.71
C THR A 117 -6.77 2.04 5.71
N ILE A 118 -6.34 1.46 6.82
CA ILE A 118 -6.28 0.02 7.04
C ILE A 118 -7.45 -0.38 7.95
N GLY A 119 -8.34 -1.22 7.43
CA GLY A 119 -9.45 -1.80 8.18
C GLY A 119 -9.29 -3.30 8.37
N ALA A 120 -9.83 -3.83 9.46
CA ALA A 120 -10.04 -5.28 9.58
C ALA A 120 -10.97 -5.74 8.44
N ALA A 121 -10.61 -6.85 7.79
CA ALA A 121 -11.38 -7.43 6.70
C ALA A 121 -12.48 -8.39 7.18
#